data_AF-A0A1R3VIW0-F1
#
_entry.id   AF-A0A1R3VIW0-F1
#
_cell.length_a   1.000
_cell.length_b   1.000
_cell.length_c   1.000
_cell.angle_alpha   90.00
_cell.angle_beta   90.00
_cell.angle_gamma   90.00
#
_symmetry.space_group_name_H-M   'P 1'
#
loop_
_entity.id
_entity.type
_entity.pdbx_description
1 polymer ?
#
loop_
_entity_poly.entity_id
_entity_poly.type
_entity_poly.pdbx_seq_one_letter_code
_entity_poly.pdbx_strand_id
1 'polypeptide(L)'
;MNRRSTCLLMTRGILFSFVSLAALTKRAVATVPDSSIDDTFARLANNEGELEGARAFTETEYRQIGPSSKQRKRKPSLPRRWQSDKQMSKRSQDLIVLFEVTGKTRYEKKYRNPIWPKGKSGITFGIGYDIGYSSEKDFEADWSPFIDRASIDQLRTACGKRGSAAAAILKQYLNIDVPWDPAYDQFVYGLRFYAGEVIAYFPNADQLSPDCFGALVSLVYNRGSSSKSAKGDPIDRRREIREIKELMLKSDFASVPEKIREMKRIWKDDPDAKGLLTRRELEAAIFEKGLS
;
A
#
# COMPACT_ATOMS: atom_id res chain seq x y z
N MET A 1 66.00 37.42 54.89
CA MET A 1 65.68 36.99 56.27
C MET A 1 64.33 36.29 56.26
N ASN A 2 64.31 35.05 56.77
CA ASN A 2 63.22 34.19 57.27
C ASN A 2 61.81 34.25 56.63
N ARG A 3 61.35 33.22 55.91
CA ARG A 3 60.88 31.86 56.32
C ARG A 3 59.60 31.82 57.18
N ARG A 4 58.54 31.21 56.62
CA ARG A 4 57.59 30.20 57.16
C ARG A 4 56.59 29.88 56.01
N SER A 5 56.61 28.73 55.32
CA SER A 5 56.01 27.41 55.65
C SER A 5 54.61 27.56 56.27
N THR A 6 53.51 26.93 55.80
CA THR A 6 53.30 25.47 55.61
C THR A 6 51.90 25.17 54.99
N CYS A 7 51.75 24.00 54.35
CA CYS A 7 50.54 23.14 54.18
C CYS A 7 49.43 23.59 53.21
N LEU A 8 49.32 23.06 51.98
CA LEU A 8 48.84 21.73 51.56
C LEU A 8 47.38 21.43 51.91
N LEU A 9 46.47 21.62 50.94
CA LEU A 9 45.32 20.75 50.75
C LEU A 9 44.94 20.71 49.27
N MET A 10 45.28 19.58 48.64
CA MET A 10 44.75 19.17 47.35
C MET A 10 43.28 18.76 47.55
N THR A 11 42.36 19.37 46.81
CA THR A 11 41.06 18.79 46.53
C THR A 11 40.89 18.67 45.03
N ARG A 12 40.94 17.42 44.56
CA ARG A 12 40.67 17.01 43.18
C ARG A 12 39.23 17.37 42.82
N GLY A 13 39.05 18.37 41.97
CA GLY A 13 37.78 18.63 41.29
C GLY A 13 37.58 17.58 40.19
N ILE A 14 36.65 16.65 40.43
CA ILE A 14 36.23 15.64 39.46
C ILE A 14 35.44 16.34 38.36
N LEU A 15 35.99 16.34 37.13
CA LEU A 15 35.33 16.81 35.93
C LEU A 15 34.28 15.76 35.51
N PHE A 16 33.02 15.95 35.90
CA PHE A 16 31.92 15.13 35.39
C PHE A 16 31.58 15.55 33.95
N SER A 17 32.14 14.83 32.98
CA SER A 17 31.61 14.81 31.61
C SER A 17 30.25 14.13 31.62
N PHE A 18 29.18 14.90 31.44
CA PHE A 18 27.87 14.35 31.09
C PHE A 18 27.86 13.99 29.61
N VAL A 19 28.41 12.82 29.28
CA VAL A 19 28.00 12.11 28.06
C VAL A 19 26.73 11.37 28.44
N SER A 20 25.58 12.00 28.20
CA SER A 20 24.30 11.32 28.33
C SER A 20 24.17 10.36 27.15
N LEU A 21 24.54 9.10 27.43
CA LEU A 21 24.36 7.96 26.56
C LEU A 21 22.85 7.76 26.38
N ALA A 22 22.29 8.23 25.26
CA ALA A 22 20.94 7.85 24.87
C ALA A 22 20.93 6.33 24.65
N ALA A 23 20.44 5.59 25.65
CA ALA A 23 20.18 4.17 25.52
C ALA A 23 19.10 3.99 24.45
N LEU A 24 19.53 3.72 23.22
CA LEU A 24 18.67 3.24 22.15
C LEU A 24 18.21 1.84 22.57
N THR A 25 17.11 1.75 23.31
CA THR A 25 16.45 0.48 23.60
C THR A 25 15.97 -0.07 22.26
N LYS A 26 16.69 -1.04 21.71
CA LYS A 26 16.17 -1.88 20.63
C LYS A 26 14.91 -2.54 21.18
N ARG A 27 13.75 -1.97 20.84
CA ARG A 27 12.45 -2.61 21.07
C ARG A 27 12.54 -3.92 20.29
N ALA A 28 12.58 -5.05 20.99
CA ALA A 28 12.55 -6.34 20.34
C ALA A 28 11.22 -6.42 19.60
N VAL A 29 11.27 -6.34 18.27
CA VAL A 29 10.10 -6.59 17.42
C VAL A 29 9.80 -8.07 17.60
N ALA A 30 8.68 -8.39 18.25
CA ALA A 30 8.22 -9.77 18.34
C ALA A 30 7.95 -10.25 16.91
N THR A 31 8.74 -11.20 16.42
CA THR A 31 8.57 -11.75 15.07
C THR A 31 7.28 -12.58 15.03
N VAL A 32 6.34 -12.20 14.16
CA VAL A 32 5.15 -13.02 13.88
C VAL A 32 5.61 -14.30 13.16
N PRO A 33 5.28 -15.51 13.64
CA PRO A 33 5.66 -16.76 12.97
C PRO A 33 5.03 -16.86 11.58
N ASP A 34 5.76 -17.45 10.64
CA ASP A 34 5.29 -17.72 9.27
C ASP A 34 3.96 -18.45 9.24
N SER A 35 3.82 -19.47 10.09
CA SER A 35 2.59 -20.23 10.22
C SER A 35 1.40 -19.33 10.56
N SER A 36 1.59 -18.30 11.39
CA SER A 36 0.49 -17.39 11.75
C SER A 36 0.00 -16.54 10.57
N ILE A 37 0.89 -16.18 9.63
CA ILE A 37 0.50 -15.45 8.42
C ILE A 37 -0.23 -16.40 7.47
N ASP A 38 0.35 -17.58 7.22
CA ASP A 38 -0.20 -18.56 6.28
C ASP A 38 -1.55 -19.13 6.78
N ASP A 39 -1.69 -19.37 8.09
CA ASP A 39 -2.94 -19.77 8.74
C ASP A 39 -4.02 -18.71 8.57
N THR A 40 -3.64 -17.42 8.67
CA THR A 40 -4.58 -16.32 8.45
C THR A 40 -5.00 -16.23 6.99
N PHE A 41 -4.08 -16.45 6.04
CA PHE A 41 -4.39 -16.54 4.61
C PHE A 41 -5.37 -17.68 4.34
N ALA A 42 -5.10 -18.88 4.86
CA ALA A 42 -5.97 -20.04 4.72
C ALA A 42 -7.36 -19.80 5.31
N ARG A 43 -7.43 -19.17 6.49
CA ARG A 43 -8.71 -18.80 7.12
C ARG A 43 -9.51 -17.82 6.26
N LEU A 44 -8.87 -16.75 5.76
CA LEU A 44 -9.53 -15.73 4.94
C LEU A 44 -9.97 -16.29 3.58
N ALA A 45 -9.17 -17.16 2.97
CA ALA A 45 -9.53 -17.81 1.70
C ALA A 45 -10.84 -18.60 1.79
N ASN A 46 -11.20 -19.06 3.00
CA ASN A 46 -12.44 -19.78 3.30
C ASN A 46 -13.54 -18.90 3.92
N ASN A 47 -13.32 -17.58 4.08
CA ASN A 47 -14.28 -16.66 4.68
C ASN A 47 -14.59 -15.47 3.76
N GLU A 48 -15.52 -15.69 2.83
CA GLU A 48 -15.83 -14.71 1.78
C GLU A 48 -16.44 -13.40 2.32
N GLY A 49 -17.28 -13.48 3.36
CA GLY A 49 -17.97 -12.29 3.90
C GLY A 49 -16.98 -11.26 4.46
N GLU A 50 -15.93 -11.73 5.14
CA GLU A 50 -14.88 -10.85 5.68
C GLU A 50 -14.10 -10.14 4.55
N LEU A 51 -13.84 -10.82 3.43
CA LEU A 51 -13.13 -10.26 2.28
C LEU A 51 -14.00 -9.32 1.43
N GLU A 52 -15.29 -9.61 1.27
CA GLU A 52 -16.20 -8.76 0.49
C GLU A 52 -16.39 -7.39 1.14
N GLY A 53 -16.58 -7.34 2.46
CA GLY A 53 -16.65 -6.08 3.19
C GLY A 53 -15.39 -5.23 3.01
N ALA A 54 -14.21 -5.85 3.13
CA ALA A 54 -12.92 -5.16 3.01
C ALA A 54 -12.71 -4.43 1.67
N ARG A 55 -13.27 -4.94 0.57
CA ARG A 55 -13.11 -4.36 -0.79
C ARG A 55 -13.79 -3.01 -0.94
N ALA A 56 -14.84 -2.74 -0.16
CA ALA A 56 -15.56 -1.48 -0.18
C ALA A 56 -14.74 -0.30 0.41
N PHE A 57 -13.64 -0.58 1.12
CA PHE A 57 -12.84 0.42 1.83
C PHE A 57 -11.59 0.90 1.10
N THR A 58 -11.54 0.75 -0.23
CA THR A 58 -10.41 1.26 -1.02
C THR A 58 -10.52 2.77 -1.21
N GLU A 59 -9.51 3.53 -0.74
CA GLU A 59 -9.49 5.01 -0.76
C GLU A 59 -8.70 5.53 -1.99
N THR A 60 -9.17 5.19 -3.18
CA THR A 60 -8.47 5.46 -4.47
C THR A 60 -8.16 6.94 -4.72
N GLU A 61 -8.91 7.86 -4.12
CA GLU A 61 -8.75 9.31 -4.23
C GLU A 61 -7.47 9.86 -3.60
N TYR A 62 -6.84 9.10 -2.70
CA TYR A 62 -5.57 9.48 -2.08
C TYR A 62 -4.34 8.96 -2.85
N ARG A 63 -4.54 8.28 -3.98
CA ARG A 63 -3.46 7.82 -4.85
C ARG A 63 -2.81 9.00 -5.57
N GLN A 64 -1.50 8.94 -5.69
CA GLN A 64 -0.68 9.95 -6.35
C GLN A 64 0.02 9.32 -7.54
N ILE A 65 -0.78 9.00 -8.58
CA ILE A 65 -0.45 8.15 -9.74
C ILE A 65 0.82 8.60 -10.51
N GLY A 66 1.20 9.87 -10.40
CA GLY A 66 2.39 10.42 -11.05
C GLY A 66 2.69 11.85 -10.62
N PRO A 67 3.79 12.43 -11.12
CA PRO A 67 4.11 13.82 -10.83
C PRO A 67 3.05 14.76 -11.39
N SER A 68 2.70 15.77 -10.59
CA SER A 68 1.74 16.81 -10.98
C SER A 68 2.17 17.53 -12.25
N SER A 69 1.21 18.13 -12.96
CA SER A 69 1.49 18.95 -14.14
C SER A 69 2.51 20.07 -13.84
N LYS A 70 2.51 20.64 -12.62
CA LYS A 70 3.52 21.62 -12.18
C LYS A 70 4.91 20.99 -12.06
N GLN A 71 5.03 19.79 -11.49
CA GLN A 71 6.30 19.06 -11.42
C GLN A 71 6.83 18.73 -12.82
N ARG A 72 5.98 18.22 -13.72
CA ARG A 72 6.37 17.90 -15.10
C ARG A 72 6.73 19.13 -15.93
N LYS A 73 6.07 20.28 -15.73
CA LYS A 73 6.48 21.55 -16.35
C LYS A 73 7.88 21.99 -15.93
N ARG A 74 8.23 21.79 -14.65
CA ARG A 74 9.57 22.13 -14.12
C ARG A 74 10.64 21.12 -14.53
N LYS A 75 10.28 19.84 -14.66
CA LYS A 75 11.18 18.76 -15.07
C LYS A 75 10.47 17.87 -16.11
N PRO A 76 10.53 18.22 -17.40
CA PRO A 76 9.84 17.50 -18.48
C PRO A 76 10.23 16.02 -18.62
N SER A 77 11.41 15.64 -18.11
CA SER A 77 11.88 14.25 -18.10
C SER A 77 11.18 13.35 -17.09
N LEU A 78 10.34 13.90 -16.21
CA LEU A 78 9.58 13.11 -15.24
C LEU A 78 8.56 12.22 -15.96
N PRO A 79 8.39 10.96 -15.51
CA PRO A 79 7.47 10.06 -16.15
C PRO A 79 6.02 10.52 -15.97
N ARG A 80 5.12 10.03 -16.83
CA ARG A 80 3.69 10.32 -16.73
C ARG A 80 3.06 9.72 -15.47
N ARG A 81 3.50 8.52 -15.10
CA ARG A 81 3.11 7.78 -13.90
C ARG A 81 4.37 7.34 -13.16
N TRP A 82 4.32 7.27 -11.84
CA TRP A 82 5.43 6.67 -11.09
C TRP A 82 5.55 5.21 -11.47
N GLN A 83 6.78 4.72 -11.61
CA GLN A 83 7.10 3.34 -11.94
C GLN A 83 8.36 2.94 -11.19
N SER A 84 8.41 1.70 -10.71
CA SER A 84 9.61 1.09 -10.13
C SER A 84 9.58 -0.41 -10.37
N ASP A 85 10.73 -0.98 -10.70
CA ASP A 85 10.93 -2.42 -10.85
C ASP A 85 11.46 -3.06 -9.54
N LYS A 86 11.44 -2.31 -8.43
CA LYS A 86 11.81 -2.86 -7.12
C LYS A 86 10.88 -4.01 -6.76
N GLN A 87 11.48 -5.17 -6.52
CA GLN A 87 10.77 -6.39 -6.25
C GLN A 87 10.12 -6.37 -4.86
N MET A 88 8.91 -6.92 -4.79
CA MET A 88 8.23 -7.27 -3.55
C MET A 88 8.09 -8.78 -3.44
N SER A 89 7.95 -9.30 -2.23
CA SER A 89 7.82 -10.74 -2.02
C SER A 89 6.53 -11.29 -2.65
N LYS A 90 6.53 -12.58 -2.99
CA LYS A 90 5.32 -13.28 -3.47
C LYS A 90 4.19 -13.22 -2.44
N ARG A 91 4.52 -13.26 -1.16
CA ARG A 91 3.55 -13.14 -0.05
C ARG A 91 2.83 -11.81 -0.05
N SER A 92 3.52 -10.70 -0.29
CA SER A 92 2.89 -9.38 -0.42
C SER A 92 2.00 -9.27 -1.66
N GLN A 93 2.37 -9.92 -2.76
CA GLN A 93 1.51 -10.00 -3.95
C GLN A 93 0.25 -10.81 -3.66
N ASP A 94 0.40 -11.96 -2.99
CA ASP A 94 -0.70 -12.84 -2.61
C ASP A 94 -1.64 -12.20 -1.60
N LEU A 95 -1.12 -11.36 -0.70
CA LEU A 95 -1.93 -10.53 0.18
C LEU A 95 -2.90 -9.66 -0.65
N ILE A 96 -2.38 -8.95 -1.65
CA ILE A 96 -3.21 -8.06 -2.48
C ILE A 96 -4.23 -8.91 -3.24
N VAL A 97 -3.82 -10.00 -3.88
CA VAL A 97 -4.73 -10.93 -4.58
C VAL A 97 -5.83 -11.45 -3.67
N LEU A 98 -5.51 -11.84 -2.44
CA LEU A 98 -6.46 -12.32 -1.45
C LEU A 98 -7.55 -11.28 -1.18
N PHE A 99 -7.15 -10.02 -0.96
CA PHE A 99 -8.12 -8.96 -0.72
C PHE A 99 -8.87 -8.50 -1.97
N GLU A 100 -8.28 -8.58 -3.16
CA GLU A 100 -8.95 -8.15 -4.40
C GLU A 100 -9.90 -9.20 -4.96
N VAL A 101 -9.47 -10.47 -5.01
CA VAL A 101 -10.21 -11.55 -5.70
C VAL A 101 -10.22 -12.87 -4.92
N THR A 102 -9.68 -12.91 -3.69
CA THR A 102 -9.53 -14.09 -2.83
C THR A 102 -8.48 -15.08 -3.35
N GLY A 103 -8.48 -15.36 -4.65
CA GLY A 103 -7.51 -16.23 -5.31
C GLY A 103 -8.04 -16.80 -6.61
N LYS A 104 -7.22 -17.60 -7.30
CA LYS A 104 -7.50 -18.13 -8.65
C LYS A 104 -8.85 -18.84 -8.74
N THR A 105 -9.14 -19.77 -7.82
CA THR A 105 -10.39 -20.55 -7.84
C THR A 105 -11.64 -19.67 -7.82
N ARG A 106 -11.64 -18.58 -7.04
CA ARG A 106 -12.78 -17.67 -6.94
C ARG A 106 -12.86 -16.75 -8.15
N TYR A 107 -11.71 -16.26 -8.62
CA TYR A 107 -11.61 -15.49 -9.84
C TYR A 107 -12.22 -16.22 -11.03
N GLU A 108 -11.82 -17.46 -11.25
CA GLU A 108 -12.30 -18.29 -12.36
C GLU A 108 -13.83 -18.50 -12.31
N LYS A 109 -14.43 -18.50 -11.11
CA LYS A 109 -15.87 -18.67 -10.93
C LYS A 109 -16.67 -17.37 -11.07
N LYS A 110 -16.11 -16.21 -10.67
CA LYS A 110 -16.89 -14.97 -10.42
C LYS A 110 -16.38 -13.72 -11.15
N TYR A 111 -15.11 -13.67 -11.54
CA TYR A 111 -14.46 -12.42 -11.98
C TYR A 111 -13.83 -12.47 -13.38
N ARG A 112 -14.09 -13.54 -14.15
CA ARG A 112 -13.66 -13.64 -15.55
C ARG A 112 -14.30 -12.57 -16.44
N ASN A 113 -15.55 -12.21 -16.18
CA ASN A 113 -16.25 -11.17 -16.93
C ASN A 113 -16.20 -9.81 -16.20
N PRO A 114 -16.25 -8.69 -16.95
CA PRO A 114 -16.38 -7.37 -16.34
C PRO A 114 -17.60 -7.25 -15.44
N ILE A 115 -17.43 -6.53 -14.33
CA ILE A 115 -18.45 -6.26 -13.32
C ILE A 115 -18.58 -4.76 -13.06
N TRP A 116 -19.63 -4.39 -12.32
CA TRP A 116 -19.72 -3.06 -11.69
C TRP A 116 -19.84 -3.22 -10.18
N PRO A 117 -18.79 -2.91 -9.39
CA PRO A 117 -18.80 -3.05 -7.93
C PRO A 117 -19.73 -2.08 -7.17
N LYS A 118 -20.62 -1.37 -7.86
CA LYS A 118 -21.49 -0.30 -7.34
C LYS A 118 -20.71 0.97 -6.92
N GLY A 119 -21.40 1.92 -6.30
CA GLY A 119 -20.81 3.15 -5.77
C GLY A 119 -20.32 4.09 -6.87
N LYS A 120 -19.09 4.63 -6.70
CA LYS A 120 -18.44 5.52 -7.69
C LYS A 120 -17.54 4.76 -8.69
N SER A 121 -17.52 3.44 -8.62
CA SER A 121 -16.68 2.59 -9.46
C SER A 121 -17.09 2.67 -10.93
N GLY A 122 -16.13 2.46 -11.83
CA GLY A 122 -16.37 2.17 -13.24
C GLY A 122 -16.62 0.68 -13.48
N ILE A 123 -16.53 0.27 -14.76
CA ILE A 123 -16.46 -1.14 -15.11
C ILE A 123 -15.13 -1.70 -14.59
N THR A 124 -15.19 -2.82 -13.87
CA THR A 124 -14.04 -3.46 -13.23
C THR A 124 -13.85 -4.86 -13.77
N PHE A 125 -12.62 -5.23 -14.10
CA PHE A 125 -12.27 -6.57 -14.59
C PHE A 125 -10.81 -6.88 -14.22
N GLY A 126 -10.38 -8.13 -14.46
CA GLY A 126 -9.08 -8.60 -13.96
C GLY A 126 -9.00 -8.51 -12.43
N ILE A 127 -7.80 -8.32 -11.90
CA ILE A 127 -7.60 -8.18 -10.45
C ILE A 127 -7.66 -6.70 -10.08
N GLY A 128 -8.87 -6.22 -9.79
CA GLY A 128 -9.10 -4.88 -9.23
C GLY A 128 -8.92 -3.71 -10.21
N TYR A 129 -8.88 -3.96 -11.52
CA TYR A 129 -8.69 -2.90 -12.51
C TYR A 129 -10.01 -2.16 -12.81
N ASP A 130 -10.15 -0.94 -12.31
CA ASP A 130 -11.29 -0.06 -12.59
C ASP A 130 -10.98 0.88 -13.78
N ILE A 131 -11.58 0.58 -14.93
CA ILE A 131 -11.37 1.35 -16.18
C ILE A 131 -11.98 2.76 -16.11
N GLY A 132 -12.94 2.99 -15.22
CA GLY A 132 -13.53 4.31 -15.02
C GLY A 132 -12.51 5.33 -14.53
N TYR A 133 -11.43 4.89 -13.88
CA TYR A 133 -10.34 5.74 -13.41
C TYR A 133 -9.16 5.88 -14.38
N SER A 134 -9.27 5.28 -15.56
CA SER A 134 -8.23 5.27 -16.59
C SER A 134 -8.57 6.21 -17.75
N SER A 135 -7.54 6.82 -18.33
CA SER A 135 -7.65 7.42 -19.66
C SER A 135 -7.59 6.31 -20.71
N GLU A 136 -8.12 6.55 -21.92
CA GLU A 136 -8.02 5.57 -23.01
C GLU A 136 -6.57 5.19 -23.32
N LYS A 137 -5.66 6.17 -23.28
CA LYS A 137 -4.23 5.95 -23.50
C LYS A 137 -3.58 5.11 -22.40
N ASP A 138 -4.00 5.30 -21.16
CA ASP A 138 -3.53 4.50 -20.02
C ASP A 138 -4.01 3.08 -20.15
N PHE A 139 -5.31 2.91 -20.39
CA PHE A 139 -5.94 1.62 -20.58
C PHE A 139 -5.30 0.83 -21.72
N GLU A 140 -5.10 1.45 -22.89
CA GLU A 140 -4.42 0.82 -24.03
C GLU A 140 -3.05 0.27 -23.62
N ALA A 141 -2.23 1.10 -22.96
CA ALA A 141 -0.89 0.71 -22.53
C ALA A 141 -0.89 -0.34 -21.41
N ASP A 142 -1.94 -0.39 -20.60
CA ASP A 142 -2.06 -1.29 -19.46
C ASP A 142 -2.60 -2.66 -19.83
N TRP A 143 -3.35 -2.78 -20.93
CA TRP A 143 -4.08 -4.01 -21.27
C TRP A 143 -3.77 -4.60 -22.64
N SER A 144 -3.32 -3.82 -23.63
CA SER A 144 -3.04 -4.33 -24.98
C SER A 144 -2.05 -5.50 -25.06
N PRO A 145 -1.08 -5.67 -24.13
CA PRO A 145 -0.22 -6.86 -24.14
C PRO A 145 -0.91 -8.14 -23.64
N PHE A 146 -2.07 -8.05 -22.98
CA PHE A 146 -2.65 -9.15 -22.20
C PHE A 146 -3.97 -9.70 -22.77
N ILE A 147 -4.72 -8.90 -23.52
CA ILE A 147 -6.01 -9.31 -24.10
C ILE A 147 -6.10 -8.95 -25.57
N ASP A 148 -7.05 -9.56 -26.28
CA ASP A 148 -7.19 -9.37 -27.72
C ASP A 148 -7.64 -7.95 -28.10
N ARG A 149 -7.35 -7.57 -29.34
CA ARG A 149 -7.62 -6.23 -29.86
C ARG A 149 -9.11 -5.88 -29.85
N ALA A 150 -10.01 -6.82 -30.09
CA ALA A 150 -11.44 -6.56 -30.10
C ALA A 150 -11.95 -6.24 -28.68
N SER A 151 -11.49 -7.00 -27.68
CA SER A 151 -11.75 -6.70 -26.27
C SER A 151 -11.23 -5.32 -25.86
N ILE A 152 -10.02 -4.95 -26.30
CA ILE A 152 -9.45 -3.61 -26.08
C ILE A 152 -10.34 -2.52 -26.70
N ASP A 153 -10.69 -2.64 -27.98
CA ASP A 153 -11.47 -1.63 -28.68
C ASP A 153 -12.86 -1.45 -28.05
N GLN A 154 -13.48 -2.55 -27.60
CA GLN A 154 -14.75 -2.53 -26.89
C GLN A 154 -14.62 -1.86 -25.51
N LEU A 155 -13.72 -2.36 -24.65
CA LEU A 155 -13.51 -1.84 -23.28
C LEU A 155 -13.09 -0.37 -23.26
N ARG A 156 -12.34 0.11 -24.27
CA ARG A 156 -11.91 1.51 -24.34
C ARG A 156 -13.08 2.48 -24.18
N THR A 157 -14.26 2.12 -24.70
CA THR A 157 -15.49 2.93 -24.61
C THR A 157 -16.01 3.10 -23.17
N ALA A 158 -15.53 2.32 -22.20
CA ALA A 158 -15.86 2.45 -20.77
C ALA A 158 -14.94 3.42 -20.02
N CYS A 159 -13.83 3.87 -20.61
CA CYS A 159 -12.88 4.78 -19.96
C CYS A 159 -13.59 6.06 -19.47
N GLY A 160 -13.30 6.48 -18.24
CA GLY A 160 -13.88 7.67 -17.63
C GLY A 160 -15.34 7.55 -17.19
N LYS A 161 -16.05 6.46 -17.53
CA LYS A 161 -17.44 6.23 -17.10
C LYS A 161 -17.46 5.60 -15.71
N ARG A 162 -18.25 6.18 -14.79
CA ARG A 162 -18.30 5.83 -13.36
C ARG A 162 -19.72 5.87 -12.82
N GLY A 163 -19.93 5.20 -11.69
CA GLY A 163 -21.21 5.19 -10.98
C GLY A 163 -22.35 4.69 -11.84
N SER A 164 -23.49 5.39 -11.82
CA SER A 164 -24.69 5.00 -12.59
C SER A 164 -24.43 4.93 -14.10
N ALA A 165 -23.53 5.77 -14.63
CA ALA A 165 -23.15 5.73 -16.04
C ALA A 165 -22.41 4.43 -16.39
N ALA A 166 -21.58 3.90 -15.48
CA ALA A 166 -20.93 2.60 -15.67
C ALA A 166 -21.94 1.45 -15.52
N ALA A 167 -22.83 1.52 -14.52
CA ALA A 167 -23.88 0.53 -14.33
C ALA A 167 -24.75 0.34 -15.58
N ALA A 168 -25.12 1.45 -16.23
CA ALA A 168 -25.99 1.44 -17.41
C ALA A 168 -25.38 0.74 -18.63
N ILE A 169 -24.05 0.73 -18.74
CA ILE A 169 -23.33 0.15 -19.89
C ILE A 169 -22.77 -1.24 -19.62
N LEU A 170 -22.84 -1.77 -18.39
CA LEU A 170 -22.23 -3.05 -18.01
C LEU A 170 -22.58 -4.19 -18.97
N LYS A 171 -23.86 -4.29 -19.38
CA LYS A 171 -24.33 -5.35 -20.30
C LYS A 171 -23.56 -5.39 -21.61
N GLN A 172 -22.97 -4.27 -22.03
CA GLN A 172 -22.18 -4.18 -23.25
C GLN A 172 -20.83 -4.90 -23.14
N TYR A 173 -20.38 -5.32 -21.96
CA TYR A 173 -19.04 -5.90 -21.77
C TYR A 173 -19.08 -7.34 -21.24
N LEU A 174 -20.26 -7.91 -20.99
CA LEU A 174 -20.40 -9.25 -20.40
C LEU A 174 -19.93 -10.38 -21.32
N ASN A 175 -19.76 -10.09 -22.62
CA ASN A 175 -19.18 -11.02 -23.59
C ASN A 175 -17.65 -11.13 -23.48
N ILE A 176 -17.00 -10.23 -22.75
CA ILE A 176 -15.55 -10.20 -22.61
C ILE A 176 -15.16 -11.17 -21.51
N ASP A 177 -14.24 -12.07 -21.84
CA ASP A 177 -13.71 -13.09 -20.94
C ASP A 177 -12.23 -12.82 -20.72
N VAL A 178 -11.84 -12.60 -19.47
CA VAL A 178 -10.45 -12.38 -19.05
C VAL A 178 -10.06 -13.53 -18.14
N PRO A 179 -9.38 -14.57 -18.66
CA PRO A 179 -8.92 -15.71 -17.86
C PRO A 179 -7.92 -15.27 -16.77
N TRP A 180 -7.64 -16.15 -15.81
CA TRP A 180 -6.74 -15.84 -14.70
C TRP A 180 -5.35 -15.40 -15.15
N ASP A 181 -4.71 -16.12 -16.07
CA ASP A 181 -3.31 -15.87 -16.40
C ASP A 181 -3.10 -14.45 -16.99
N PRO A 182 -3.87 -14.00 -18.01
CA PRO A 182 -3.83 -12.60 -18.45
C PRO A 182 -4.14 -11.57 -17.36
N ALA A 183 -5.12 -11.85 -16.50
CA ALA A 183 -5.48 -10.94 -15.41
C ALA A 183 -4.38 -10.82 -14.36
N TYR A 184 -3.70 -11.92 -14.05
CA TYR A 184 -2.60 -11.97 -13.11
C TYR A 184 -1.35 -11.29 -13.67
N ASP A 185 -1.02 -11.53 -14.94
CA ASP A 185 0.11 -10.88 -15.61
C ASP A 185 -0.10 -9.36 -15.69
N GLN A 186 -1.33 -8.93 -16.02
CA GLN A 186 -1.68 -7.51 -16.00
C GLN A 186 -1.59 -6.92 -14.59
N PHE A 187 -2.03 -7.66 -13.58
CA PHE A 187 -1.93 -7.25 -12.19
C PHE A 187 -0.48 -7.05 -11.75
N VAL A 188 0.39 -8.02 -12.03
CA VAL A 188 1.84 -7.93 -11.75
C VAL A 188 2.45 -6.75 -12.50
N TYR A 189 2.11 -6.56 -13.76
CA TYR A 189 2.50 -5.36 -14.50
C TYR A 189 2.01 -4.08 -13.82
N GLY A 190 0.76 -4.04 -13.35
CA GLY A 190 0.18 -2.89 -12.66
C GLY A 190 0.85 -2.55 -11.32
N LEU A 191 1.33 -3.56 -10.58
CA LEU A 191 2.01 -3.39 -9.30
C LEU A 191 3.23 -2.45 -9.37
N ARG A 192 3.90 -2.36 -10.53
CA ARG A 192 5.03 -1.43 -10.73
C ARG A 192 4.66 0.04 -10.56
N PHE A 193 3.41 0.42 -10.83
CA PHE A 193 2.94 1.79 -10.65
C PHE A 193 2.78 2.13 -9.16
N TYR A 194 2.26 1.19 -8.38
CA TYR A 194 2.15 1.32 -6.92
C TYR A 194 3.53 1.26 -6.25
N ALA A 195 4.43 0.39 -6.72
CA ALA A 195 5.83 0.37 -6.31
C ALA A 195 6.52 1.72 -6.58
N GLY A 196 6.30 2.29 -7.76
CA GLY A 196 6.76 3.64 -8.09
C GLY A 196 6.21 4.71 -7.16
N GLU A 197 4.92 4.65 -6.83
CA GLU A 197 4.29 5.58 -5.88
C GLU A 197 4.92 5.44 -4.48
N VAL A 198 5.17 4.22 -4.00
CA VAL A 198 5.84 4.00 -2.71
C VAL A 198 7.23 4.65 -2.70
N ILE A 199 8.06 4.37 -3.72
CA ILE A 199 9.41 4.96 -3.85
C ILE A 199 9.35 6.50 -3.91
N ALA A 200 8.37 7.07 -4.61
CA ALA A 200 8.25 8.51 -4.76
C ALA A 200 7.85 9.23 -3.46
N TYR A 201 7.11 8.56 -2.56
CA TYR A 201 6.47 9.22 -1.43
C TYR A 201 7.00 8.84 -0.05
N PHE A 202 7.60 7.67 0.09
CA PHE A 202 8.22 7.18 1.32
C PHE A 202 9.75 7.18 1.15
N PRO A 203 10.48 8.11 1.78
CA PRO A 203 11.94 8.17 1.68
C PRO A 203 12.59 6.86 2.14
N ASN A 204 13.74 6.49 1.57
CA ASN A 204 14.46 5.25 1.90
C ASN A 204 13.67 3.95 1.66
N ALA A 205 12.52 4.00 0.97
CA ALA A 205 11.76 2.79 0.62
C ALA A 205 12.53 1.83 -0.30
N ASP A 206 13.53 2.33 -1.03
CA ASP A 206 14.46 1.56 -1.83
C ASP A 206 15.37 0.64 -0.99
N GLN A 207 15.58 0.95 0.29
CA GLN A 207 16.41 0.17 1.22
C GLN A 207 15.65 -1.00 1.87
N LEU A 208 14.32 -1.03 1.75
CA LEU A 208 13.49 -2.06 2.35
C LEU A 208 13.71 -3.44 1.70
N SER A 209 13.62 -4.50 2.51
CA SER A 209 13.52 -5.87 2.00
C SER A 209 12.25 -6.06 1.16
N PRO A 210 12.16 -7.12 0.33
CA PRO A 210 10.97 -7.38 -0.48
C PRO A 210 9.66 -7.51 0.31
N ASP A 211 9.70 -8.07 1.53
CA ASP A 211 8.53 -8.19 2.41
C ASP A 211 8.12 -6.82 2.98
N CYS A 212 9.07 -6.04 3.52
CA CYS A 212 8.80 -4.68 4.01
C CYS A 212 8.25 -3.78 2.90
N PHE A 213 8.89 -3.80 1.73
CA PHE A 213 8.47 -3.00 0.59
C PHE A 213 7.07 -3.41 0.09
N GLY A 214 6.83 -4.71 -0.02
CA GLY A 214 5.54 -5.25 -0.46
C GLY A 214 4.38 -4.92 0.48
N ALA A 215 4.62 -4.91 1.80
CA ALA A 215 3.63 -4.46 2.78
C ALA A 215 3.22 -2.99 2.56
N LEU A 216 4.18 -2.10 2.30
CA LEU A 216 3.87 -0.70 1.94
C LEU A 216 3.15 -0.59 0.59
N VAL A 217 3.51 -1.42 -0.39
CA VAL A 217 2.80 -1.45 -1.66
C VAL A 217 1.35 -1.89 -1.47
N SER A 218 1.06 -2.92 -0.67
CA SER A 218 -0.33 -3.31 -0.35
C SER A 218 -1.09 -2.18 0.33
N LEU A 219 -0.46 -1.49 1.28
CA LEU A 219 -1.06 -0.35 1.98
C LEU A 219 -1.39 0.78 0.99
N VAL A 220 -0.46 1.16 0.12
CA VAL A 220 -0.67 2.20 -0.90
C VAL A 220 -1.68 1.77 -1.96
N TYR A 221 -1.72 0.49 -2.32
CA TYR A 221 -2.73 -0.05 -3.23
C TYR A 221 -4.14 0.23 -2.69
N ASN A 222 -4.36 -0.02 -1.40
CA ASN A 222 -5.66 0.15 -0.76
C ASN A 222 -5.97 1.60 -0.36
N ARG A 223 -4.97 2.37 0.09
CA ARG A 223 -5.18 3.68 0.73
C ARG A 223 -4.55 4.86 0.01
N GLY A 224 -3.73 4.64 -1.01
CA GLY A 224 -2.89 5.66 -1.63
C GLY A 224 -1.79 6.22 -0.70
N SER A 225 -0.83 6.95 -1.28
CA SER A 225 0.31 7.49 -0.54
C SER A 225 0.09 8.90 0.02
N SER A 226 -0.99 9.60 -0.35
CA SER A 226 -1.21 10.99 0.09
C SER A 226 -1.23 11.11 1.60
N SER A 227 -0.39 11.99 2.12
CA SER A 227 -0.28 12.27 3.56
C SER A 227 -1.18 13.43 3.99
N LYS A 228 -1.95 14.02 3.04
CA LYS A 228 -2.85 15.15 3.28
C LYS A 228 -4.23 14.64 3.66
N SER A 229 -4.72 15.06 4.83
CA SER A 229 -6.10 14.79 5.25
C SER A 229 -7.09 15.72 4.54
N ALA A 230 -8.32 15.26 4.37
CA ALA A 230 -9.40 16.11 3.88
C ALA A 230 -9.64 17.26 4.87
N LYS A 231 -10.02 18.44 4.36
CA LYS A 231 -10.33 19.59 5.22
C LYS A 231 -11.50 19.24 6.13
N GLY A 232 -11.31 19.39 7.45
CA GLY A 232 -12.33 19.09 8.44
C GLY A 232 -12.52 17.61 8.77
N ASP A 233 -11.59 16.73 8.37
CA ASP A 233 -11.60 15.32 8.78
C ASP A 233 -11.47 15.20 10.31
N PRO A 234 -12.54 14.79 11.03
CA PRO A 234 -12.60 14.87 12.48
C PRO A 234 -11.66 13.87 13.18
N ILE A 235 -11.24 12.82 12.47
CA ILE A 235 -10.38 11.76 13.03
C ILE A 235 -9.00 11.75 12.39
N ASP A 236 -8.72 12.65 11.45
CA ASP A 236 -7.44 12.75 10.75
C ASP A 236 -6.97 11.38 10.22
N ARG A 237 -7.69 10.84 9.24
CA ARG A 237 -7.52 9.47 8.71
C ARG A 237 -6.16 9.23 8.06
N ARG A 238 -5.39 10.28 7.78
CA ARG A 238 -4.06 10.21 7.14
C ARG A 238 -2.90 10.39 8.12
N ARG A 239 -3.18 10.47 9.43
CA ARG A 239 -2.16 10.61 10.48
C ARG A 239 -1.07 9.55 10.38
N GLU A 240 -1.44 8.28 10.39
CA GLU A 240 -0.45 7.19 10.41
C GLU A 240 0.35 7.12 9.10
N ILE A 241 -0.21 7.54 7.95
CA ILE A 241 0.54 7.64 6.68
C ILE A 241 1.62 8.73 6.78
N ARG A 242 1.34 9.86 7.46
CA ARG A 242 2.37 10.89 7.73
C ARG A 242 3.44 10.36 8.67
N GLU A 243 3.05 9.70 9.75
CA GLU A 243 3.98 9.14 10.73
C GLU A 243 4.89 8.08 10.08
N ILE A 244 4.33 7.16 9.28
CA ILE A 244 5.13 6.20 8.50
C ILE A 244 6.13 6.93 7.62
N LYS A 245 5.72 8.00 6.92
CA LYS A 245 6.63 8.76 6.08
C LYS A 245 7.79 9.40 6.88
N GLU A 246 7.53 9.88 8.09
CA GLU A 246 8.57 10.42 8.97
C GLU A 246 9.51 9.34 9.51
N LEU A 247 8.99 8.16 9.84
CA LEU A 247 9.79 7.00 10.25
C LEU A 247 10.68 6.53 9.10
N MET A 248 10.13 6.42 7.90
CA MET A 248 10.85 6.09 6.67
C MET A 248 11.97 7.10 6.38
N LEU A 249 11.73 8.40 6.57
CA LEU A 249 12.76 9.44 6.45
C LEU A 249 13.92 9.27 7.44
N LYS A 250 13.63 8.83 8.66
CA LYS A 250 14.63 8.56 9.71
C LYS A 250 15.28 7.17 9.58
N SER A 251 14.88 6.39 8.57
CA SER A 251 15.19 4.96 8.43
C SER A 251 14.82 4.13 9.67
N ASP A 252 13.85 4.59 10.46
CA ASP A 252 13.28 3.84 11.58
C ASP A 252 12.22 2.85 11.07
N PHE A 253 12.67 1.86 10.31
CA PHE A 253 11.80 0.85 9.71
C PHE A 253 11.13 -0.03 10.77
N ALA A 254 11.79 -0.23 11.92
CA ALA A 254 11.30 -1.07 13.01
C ALA A 254 9.98 -0.55 13.63
N SER A 255 9.75 0.77 13.57
CA SER A 255 8.54 1.40 14.11
C SER A 255 7.37 1.45 13.11
N VAL A 256 7.58 1.16 11.83
CA VAL A 256 6.54 1.23 10.79
C VAL A 256 5.35 0.28 11.04
N PRO A 257 5.55 -0.99 11.43
CA PRO A 257 4.44 -1.93 11.67
C PRO A 257 3.44 -1.45 12.71
N GLU A 258 3.91 -0.80 13.79
CA GLU A 258 3.04 -0.23 14.83
C GLU A 258 2.09 0.81 14.24
N LYS A 259 2.59 1.70 13.38
CA LYS A 259 1.75 2.71 12.71
C LYS A 259 0.76 2.09 11.73
N ILE A 260 1.13 1.00 11.03
CA ILE A 260 0.17 0.25 10.18
C ILE A 260 -0.98 -0.30 11.03
N ARG A 261 -0.69 -0.89 12.20
CA ARG A 261 -1.73 -1.43 13.10
C ARG A 261 -2.60 -0.33 13.70
N GLU A 262 -2.03 0.80 14.09
CA GLU A 262 -2.78 1.93 14.65
C GLU A 262 -3.82 2.50 13.68
N MET A 263 -3.63 2.34 12.35
CA MET A 263 -4.64 2.70 11.35
C MET A 263 -5.98 1.98 11.57
N LYS A 264 -6.00 0.82 12.24
CA LYS A 264 -7.24 0.09 12.57
C LYS A 264 -8.26 0.97 13.30
N ARG A 265 -7.82 1.97 14.07
CA ARG A 265 -8.71 2.92 14.76
C ARG A 265 -9.73 3.60 13.84
N ILE A 266 -9.42 3.69 12.55
CA ILE A 266 -10.20 4.41 11.54
C ILE A 266 -11.51 3.68 11.23
N TRP A 267 -11.52 2.35 11.42
CA TRP A 267 -12.65 1.48 11.08
C TRP A 267 -12.96 0.46 12.18
N LYS A 268 -12.39 0.60 13.38
CA LYS A 268 -12.53 -0.38 14.48
C LYS A 268 -13.98 -0.61 14.92
N ASP A 269 -14.82 0.40 14.74
CA ASP A 269 -16.23 0.40 15.16
C ASP A 269 -17.17 0.09 13.98
N ASP A 270 -16.63 -0.18 12.79
CA ASP A 270 -17.38 -0.52 11.58
C ASP A 270 -17.43 -2.06 11.43
N PRO A 271 -18.63 -2.69 11.53
CA PRO A 271 -18.75 -4.14 11.44
C PRO A 271 -18.34 -4.71 10.08
N ASP A 272 -18.45 -3.93 9.00
CA ASP A 272 -18.09 -4.36 7.64
C ASP A 272 -16.58 -4.27 7.40
N ALA A 273 -15.85 -3.58 8.27
CA ALA A 273 -14.42 -3.37 8.14
C ALA A 273 -13.56 -4.51 8.71
N LYS A 274 -14.14 -5.59 9.24
CA LYS A 274 -13.39 -6.69 9.87
C LYS A 274 -12.24 -7.20 8.99
N GLY A 275 -12.49 -7.45 7.70
CA GLY A 275 -11.43 -7.90 6.79
C GLY A 275 -10.37 -6.83 6.54
N LEU A 276 -10.73 -5.54 6.54
CA LEU A 276 -9.77 -4.45 6.44
C LEU A 276 -8.88 -4.37 7.68
N LEU A 277 -9.43 -4.59 8.87
CA LEU A 277 -8.65 -4.66 10.10
C LEU A 277 -7.66 -5.84 10.04
N THR A 278 -8.11 -7.00 9.56
CA THR A 278 -7.23 -8.15 9.30
C THR A 278 -6.16 -7.82 8.24
N ARG A 279 -6.50 -7.06 7.18
CA ARG A 279 -5.52 -6.62 6.18
C ARG A 279 -4.41 -5.77 6.79
N ARG A 280 -4.74 -4.81 7.65
CA ARG A 280 -3.73 -3.99 8.35
C ARG A 280 -2.83 -4.82 9.25
N GLU A 281 -3.37 -5.83 9.91
CA GLU A 281 -2.58 -6.75 10.74
C GLU A 281 -1.61 -7.57 9.88
N LEU A 282 -2.08 -8.13 8.76
CA LEU A 282 -1.24 -8.89 7.83
C LEU A 282 -0.15 -8.03 7.20
N GLU A 283 -0.45 -6.79 6.81
CA GLU A 283 0.55 -5.86 6.29
C GLU A 283 1.64 -5.56 7.33
N ALA A 284 1.26 -5.33 8.59
CA ALA A 284 2.22 -5.13 9.66
C ALA A 284 3.07 -6.39 9.92
N ALA A 285 2.46 -7.57 10.00
CA ALA A 285 3.15 -8.83 10.22
C ALA A 285 4.14 -9.18 9.08
N ILE A 286 3.74 -8.98 7.82
CA ILE A 286 4.63 -9.17 6.67
C ILE A 286 5.78 -8.16 6.72
N PHE A 287 5.53 -6.91 7.11
CA PHE A 287 6.59 -5.93 7.27
C PHE A 287 7.58 -6.36 8.36
N GLU A 288 7.11 -6.81 9.53
CA GLU A 288 7.97 -7.28 10.62
C GLU A 288 8.86 -8.45 10.21
N LYS A 289 8.29 -9.39 9.44
CA LYS A 289 9.07 -10.48 8.85
C LYS A 289 10.18 -9.98 7.93
N GLY A 290 9.94 -8.90 7.19
CA GLY A 290 10.96 -8.31 6.32
C GLY A 290 12.09 -7.60 7.07
N LEU A 291 11.98 -7.39 8.39
CA LEU A 291 13.01 -6.77 9.23
C LEU A 291 14.02 -7.78 9.79
N SER A 292 13.68 -9.07 9.81
CA SER A 292 14.52 -10.15 10.34
C SER A 292 15.58 -10.62 9.36
#